data_AF-A0A2G8L372-F1
#
_entry.id   AF-A0A2G8L372-F1
#
_cell.length_a   1.000
_cell.length_b   1.000
_cell.length_c   1.000
_cell.angle_alpha   90.00
_cell.angle_beta   90.00
_cell.angle_gamma   90.00
#
_symmetry.space_group_name_H-M   'P 1'
#
loop_
_entity.id
_entity.type
_entity.pdbx_description
1 polymer ?
#
loop_
_entity_poly.entity_id
_entity_poly.type
_entity_poly.pdbx_seq_one_letter_code
_entity_poly.pdbx_strand_id
1 'polypeptide(L)'
;MSQTKKNKNRDAAAAKACCSQAMEVYVLDLLEEVKAGSDYRLDPILASSCEKSRAILCSKVKSGDSKVLSCLMDNIESELMEEKCSSRLYELQYFISRDFKLDINLHRSCKHDADQYCSFQEGKMDGETFACLNLHLHNKKQPLSIDCASQVHRALRQRASSVSLNPSIEKKCRTDLGRYCPSSVKEFSCLQDHYTSLESECRMAIKNFTREESEDVRMNKVLMKACSPMLKRYCQDSLKKKVDEGDALDCLIRRKNDADMDPKCAAGIEHFQIIQLDPAERLHPFIQVKKACKEDVQKLCSKKDTKKDTILTCLSKFIRTDTLLGYRQNVSESCRAQVKFEMLQESESIKLDPVLGDYCKADLDKFCALRTKDDGASLECLRKYSDQLSPKCYKALFNKTRELEDKPEWDYFLMKVCQSFIKTTCKSSPETLMDCLQNHVHDELMGEKYVLKFKLFDFVID
;
A
#
# COMPACT_ATOMS: atom_id res chain seq x y z
N MET A 1 -2.06 20.79 -54.20
CA MET A 1 -0.78 20.87 -53.45
C MET A 1 -0.90 20.63 -51.93
N SER A 2 -2.07 20.78 -51.30
CA SER A 2 -2.24 20.57 -49.84
C SER A 2 -2.33 19.08 -49.43
N GLN A 3 -3.02 18.24 -50.21
CA GLN A 3 -3.13 16.79 -49.95
C GLN A 3 -1.80 16.03 -50.12
N THR A 4 -0.97 16.44 -51.09
CA THR A 4 0.33 15.82 -51.38
C THR A 4 1.37 16.06 -50.27
N LYS A 5 1.32 17.22 -49.60
CA LYS A 5 2.15 17.51 -48.41
C LYS A 5 1.69 16.73 -47.17
N LYS A 6 0.37 16.53 -47.01
CA LYS A 6 -0.21 15.73 -45.90
C LYS A 6 0.16 14.24 -46.00
N ASN A 7 0.18 13.68 -47.21
CA ASN A 7 0.63 12.29 -47.44
C ASN A 7 2.14 12.12 -47.20
N LYS A 8 2.99 13.02 -47.73
CA LYS A 8 4.43 12.99 -47.46
C LYS A 8 4.80 13.03 -45.97
N ASN A 9 4.07 13.80 -45.15
CA ASN A 9 4.28 13.84 -43.71
C ASN A 9 3.80 12.56 -42.99
N ARG A 10 2.74 11.90 -43.46
CA ARG A 10 2.32 10.59 -42.95
C ARG A 10 3.32 9.50 -43.32
N ASP A 11 3.83 9.51 -44.55
CA ASP A 11 4.79 8.52 -45.04
C ASP A 11 6.16 8.66 -44.35
N ALA A 12 6.60 9.90 -44.10
CA ALA A 12 7.83 10.16 -43.32
C ALA A 12 7.68 9.79 -41.84
N ALA A 13 6.52 10.02 -41.23
CA ALA A 13 6.24 9.59 -39.86
C ALA A 13 6.16 8.06 -39.75
N ALA A 14 5.55 7.40 -40.74
CA ALA A 14 5.50 5.94 -40.83
C ALA A 14 6.88 5.31 -41.05
N ALA A 15 7.72 5.90 -41.92
CA ALA A 15 9.09 5.46 -42.15
C ALA A 15 9.97 5.65 -40.91
N LYS A 16 9.83 6.77 -40.19
CA LYS A 16 10.54 7.02 -38.93
C LYS A 16 10.13 6.05 -37.82
N ALA A 17 8.82 5.77 -37.71
CA ALA A 17 8.29 4.78 -36.77
C ALA A 17 8.77 3.35 -37.10
N CYS A 18 8.78 2.98 -38.38
CA CYS A 18 9.29 1.69 -38.85
C CYS A 18 10.79 1.52 -38.56
N CYS A 19 11.58 2.57 -38.81
CA CYS A 19 13.02 2.54 -38.58
C CYS A 19 13.37 2.50 -37.07
N SER A 20 12.65 3.25 -36.22
CA SER A 20 12.83 3.17 -34.77
C SER A 20 12.47 1.80 -34.19
N GLN A 21 11.40 1.19 -34.69
CA GLN A 21 10.95 -0.13 -34.23
C GLN A 21 11.90 -1.24 -34.69
N ALA A 22 12.44 -1.15 -35.91
CA ALA A 22 13.45 -2.09 -36.41
C ALA A 22 14.79 -2.00 -35.63
N MET A 23 15.22 -0.79 -35.23
CA MET A 23 16.40 -0.60 -34.38
C MET A 23 16.20 -1.18 -32.97
N GLU A 24 15.01 -0.99 -32.38
CA GLU A 24 14.71 -1.53 -31.05
C GLU A 24 14.77 -3.06 -31.02
N VAL A 25 14.23 -3.72 -32.04
CA VAL A 25 14.34 -5.18 -32.23
C VAL A 25 15.80 -5.61 -32.32
N TYR A 26 16.60 -4.96 -33.18
CA TYR A 26 18.00 -5.33 -33.37
C TYR A 26 18.85 -5.17 -32.10
N VAL A 27 18.60 -4.11 -31.32
CA VAL A 27 19.30 -3.90 -30.03
C VAL A 27 18.93 -4.99 -29.03
N LEU A 28 17.66 -5.40 -28.97
CA LEU A 28 17.21 -6.46 -28.06
C LEU A 28 17.75 -7.83 -28.46
N ASP A 29 17.78 -8.16 -29.75
CA ASP A 29 18.39 -9.39 -30.26
C ASP A 29 19.89 -9.44 -29.89
N LEU A 30 20.61 -8.31 -30.06
CA LEU A 30 22.01 -8.21 -29.65
C LEU A 30 22.17 -8.45 -28.15
N LEU A 31 21.28 -7.89 -27.33
CA LEU A 31 21.31 -8.07 -25.86
C LEU A 31 21.05 -9.52 -25.44
N GLU A 32 20.22 -10.24 -26.19
CA GLU A 32 19.97 -11.68 -26.00
C GLU A 32 21.22 -12.50 -26.37
N GLU A 33 21.84 -12.23 -27.52
CA GLU A 33 23.05 -12.89 -28.01
C GLU A 33 24.24 -12.70 -27.05
N VAL A 34 24.46 -11.48 -26.57
CA VAL A 34 25.52 -11.18 -25.58
C VAL A 34 25.12 -11.61 -24.15
N LYS A 35 23.92 -12.16 -23.97
CA LYS A 35 23.35 -12.61 -22.70
C LYS A 35 23.46 -11.55 -21.60
N ALA A 36 23.11 -10.31 -21.91
CA ALA A 36 23.30 -9.14 -21.04
C ALA A 36 22.64 -9.29 -19.65
N GLY A 37 21.52 -10.02 -19.55
CA GLY A 37 20.85 -10.30 -18.27
C GLY A 37 21.34 -11.55 -17.53
N SER A 38 22.30 -12.29 -18.12
CA SER A 38 22.83 -13.53 -17.54
C SER A 38 24.04 -13.29 -16.65
N ASP A 39 24.96 -12.41 -17.02
CA ASP A 39 26.15 -12.16 -16.22
C ASP A 39 26.70 -10.76 -16.48
N TYR A 40 26.60 -9.91 -15.47
CA TYR A 40 27.07 -8.53 -15.53
C TYR A 40 28.58 -8.41 -15.77
N ARG A 41 29.35 -9.50 -15.56
CA ARG A 41 30.79 -9.54 -15.84
C ARG A 41 31.13 -9.54 -17.33
N LEU A 42 30.16 -9.89 -18.18
CA LEU A 42 30.33 -9.85 -19.64
C LEU A 42 30.42 -8.42 -20.18
N ASP A 43 29.97 -7.44 -19.40
CA ASP A 43 30.21 -6.02 -19.63
C ASP A 43 31.34 -5.54 -18.70
N PRO A 44 32.57 -5.33 -19.21
CA PRO A 44 33.71 -4.90 -18.40
C PRO A 44 33.51 -3.54 -17.72
N ILE A 45 32.72 -2.66 -18.35
CA ILE A 45 32.43 -1.32 -17.83
C ILE A 45 31.47 -1.44 -16.65
N LEU A 46 30.41 -2.22 -16.79
CA LEU A 46 29.48 -2.51 -15.69
C LEU A 46 30.19 -3.26 -14.55
N ALA A 47 31.00 -4.26 -14.88
CA ALA A 47 31.72 -5.07 -13.90
C ALA A 47 32.67 -4.23 -13.03
N SER A 48 33.49 -3.39 -13.67
CA SER A 48 34.41 -2.49 -12.96
C SER A 48 33.68 -1.39 -12.19
N SER A 49 32.60 -0.83 -12.74
CA SER A 49 31.82 0.21 -12.07
C SER A 49 31.11 -0.31 -10.81
N CYS A 50 30.75 -1.59 -10.78
CA CYS A 50 29.98 -2.21 -9.69
C CYS A 50 30.83 -3.02 -8.69
N GLU A 51 32.17 -3.05 -8.82
CA GLU A 51 33.05 -3.90 -8.03
C GLU A 51 32.89 -3.69 -6.52
N LYS A 52 32.96 -2.43 -6.05
CA LYS A 52 32.84 -2.12 -4.62
C LYS A 52 31.41 -2.34 -4.12
N SER A 53 30.42 -1.89 -4.91
CA SER A 53 29.00 -2.06 -4.61
C SER A 53 28.66 -3.54 -4.42
N ARG A 54 29.17 -4.43 -5.29
CA ARG A 54 29.03 -5.88 -5.13
C ARG A 54 29.70 -6.39 -3.86
N ALA A 55 30.93 -5.97 -3.60
CA ALA A 55 31.69 -6.45 -2.43
C ALA A 55 31.01 -6.10 -1.10
N ILE A 56 30.28 -4.97 -1.05
CA ILE A 56 29.59 -4.52 0.16
C ILE A 56 28.16 -5.10 0.23
N LEU A 57 27.37 -4.94 -0.84
CA LEU A 57 25.93 -5.24 -0.83
C LEU A 57 25.62 -6.71 -1.14
N CYS A 58 26.42 -7.36 -1.97
CA CYS A 58 26.13 -8.67 -2.55
C CYS A 58 27.23 -9.72 -2.28
N SER A 59 28.06 -9.53 -1.24
CA SER A 59 29.18 -10.43 -0.90
C SER A 59 28.81 -11.88 -0.67
N LYS A 60 27.60 -12.13 -0.15
CA LYS A 60 27.10 -13.47 0.18
C LYS A 60 26.47 -14.21 -1.00
N VAL A 61 26.31 -13.54 -2.15
CA VAL A 61 25.73 -14.15 -3.35
C VAL A 61 26.82 -14.93 -4.06
N LYS A 62 26.58 -16.23 -4.29
CA LYS A 62 27.54 -17.12 -4.98
C LYS A 62 27.94 -16.54 -6.34
N SER A 63 29.21 -16.66 -6.69
CA SER A 63 29.76 -16.25 -7.99
C SER A 63 29.15 -17.09 -9.12
N GLY A 64 28.75 -16.43 -10.22
CA GLY A 64 28.12 -17.06 -11.38
C GLY A 64 26.63 -16.74 -11.51
N ASP A 65 26.36 -15.77 -12.37
CA ASP A 65 25.20 -15.70 -13.26
C ASP A 65 23.82 -15.36 -12.62
N SER A 66 23.21 -14.29 -13.12
CA SER A 66 21.88 -13.69 -12.91
C SER A 66 21.50 -13.26 -11.50
N LYS A 67 21.93 -13.98 -10.46
CA LYS A 67 21.60 -13.69 -9.05
C LYS A 67 22.37 -12.48 -8.51
N VAL A 68 23.64 -12.32 -8.88
CA VAL A 68 24.44 -11.15 -8.50
C VAL A 68 23.86 -9.89 -9.14
N LEU A 69 23.55 -9.94 -10.44
CA LEU A 69 22.91 -8.84 -11.15
C LEU A 69 21.56 -8.48 -10.50
N SER A 70 20.73 -9.47 -10.16
CA SER A 70 19.47 -9.24 -9.45
C SER A 70 19.68 -8.58 -8.09
N CYS A 71 20.68 -9.03 -7.32
CA CYS A 71 21.02 -8.42 -6.03
C CYS A 71 21.44 -6.95 -6.18
N LEU A 72 22.25 -6.64 -7.19
CA LEU A 72 22.66 -5.26 -7.48
C LEU A 72 21.45 -4.39 -7.85
N MET A 73 20.55 -4.88 -8.71
CA MET A 73 19.30 -4.18 -9.09
C MET A 73 18.34 -4.00 -7.90
N ASP A 74 18.24 -4.98 -7.01
CA ASP A 74 17.43 -4.88 -5.79
C ASP A 74 17.95 -3.77 -4.85
N ASN A 75 19.24 -3.46 -4.92
CA ASN A 75 19.91 -2.47 -4.07
C ASN A 75 20.33 -1.19 -4.84
N ILE A 76 19.74 -0.92 -6.02
CA ILE A 76 20.13 0.18 -6.90
C ILE A 76 20.00 1.58 -6.25
N GLU A 77 19.10 1.73 -5.28
CA GLU A 77 18.85 2.96 -4.51
C GLU A 77 19.60 2.98 -3.15
N SER A 78 20.47 2.00 -2.90
CA SER A 78 21.26 1.97 -1.66
C SER A 78 22.25 3.13 -1.62
N GLU A 79 22.42 3.76 -0.46
CA GLU A 79 23.47 4.78 -0.23
C GLU A 79 24.89 4.23 -0.46
N LEU A 80 25.04 2.90 -0.39
CA LEU A 80 26.31 2.20 -0.63
C LEU A 80 26.49 1.80 -2.10
N MET A 81 25.54 2.16 -2.98
CA MET A 81 25.64 1.93 -4.42
C MET A 81 26.43 3.07 -5.07
N GLU A 82 27.47 2.74 -5.83
CA GLU A 82 28.23 3.73 -6.59
C GLU A 82 27.37 4.33 -7.71
N GLU A 83 27.39 5.65 -7.87
CA GLU A 83 26.57 6.38 -8.86
C GLU A 83 26.76 5.85 -10.29
N LYS A 84 28.02 5.59 -10.67
CA LYS A 84 28.36 5.00 -11.97
C LYS A 84 27.80 3.59 -12.14
N CYS A 85 27.80 2.77 -11.08
CA CYS A 85 27.16 1.45 -11.11
C CYS A 85 25.65 1.58 -11.26
N SER A 86 25.03 2.44 -10.44
CA SER A 86 23.58 2.69 -10.46
C SER A 86 23.11 3.13 -11.85
N SER A 87 23.75 4.13 -12.45
CA SER A 87 23.41 4.63 -13.79
C SER A 87 23.48 3.53 -14.86
N ARG A 88 24.52 2.70 -14.86
CA ARG A 88 24.66 1.58 -15.82
C ARG A 88 23.66 0.47 -15.56
N LEU A 89 23.35 0.18 -14.30
CA LEU A 89 22.31 -0.79 -13.95
C LEU A 89 20.94 -0.31 -14.42
N TYR A 90 20.61 0.98 -14.30
CA TYR A 90 19.36 1.53 -14.83
C TYR A 90 19.25 1.37 -16.35
N GLU A 91 20.33 1.66 -17.09
CA GLU A 91 20.39 1.48 -18.55
C GLU A 91 20.13 0.01 -18.93
N LEU A 92 20.78 -0.94 -18.25
CA LEU A 92 20.59 -2.36 -18.50
C LEU A 92 19.17 -2.83 -18.10
N GLN A 93 18.68 -2.35 -16.94
CA GLN A 93 17.38 -2.70 -16.40
C GLN A 93 16.23 -2.18 -17.29
N TYR A 94 16.44 -1.05 -17.97
CA TYR A 94 15.52 -0.56 -19.01
C TYR A 94 15.25 -1.69 -20.01
N PHE A 95 16.28 -2.25 -20.66
CA PHE A 95 16.08 -3.32 -21.65
C PHE A 95 15.49 -4.60 -21.05
N ILE A 96 16.00 -5.04 -19.89
CA ILE A 96 15.50 -6.22 -19.18
C ILE A 96 13.99 -6.09 -18.86
N SER A 97 13.50 -4.88 -18.59
CA SER A 97 12.08 -4.67 -18.29
C SER A 97 11.15 -4.81 -19.51
N ARG A 98 11.67 -4.74 -20.74
CA ARG A 98 10.85 -4.81 -21.97
C ARG A 98 10.70 -6.22 -22.51
N ASP A 99 11.68 -7.07 -22.27
CA ASP A 99 11.66 -8.45 -22.72
C ASP A 99 11.88 -9.39 -21.53
N PHE A 100 10.86 -10.18 -21.21
CA PHE A 100 10.93 -11.09 -20.07
C PHE A 100 12.02 -12.18 -20.24
N LYS A 101 12.47 -12.47 -21.49
CA LYS A 101 13.57 -13.40 -21.76
C LYS A 101 14.91 -12.89 -21.24
N LEU A 102 15.12 -11.57 -21.27
CA LEU A 102 16.35 -10.95 -20.80
C LEU A 102 16.50 -11.03 -19.28
N ASP A 103 15.39 -11.14 -18.54
CA ASP A 103 15.47 -11.50 -17.12
C ASP A 103 15.60 -13.03 -16.97
N ILE A 104 16.84 -13.51 -16.94
CA ILE A 104 17.15 -14.96 -16.90
C ILE A 104 16.50 -15.69 -15.72
N ASN A 105 16.37 -15.04 -14.56
CA ASN A 105 15.74 -15.67 -13.40
C ASN A 105 14.23 -15.79 -13.58
N LEU A 106 13.60 -14.73 -14.10
CA LEU A 106 12.18 -14.71 -14.44
C LEU A 106 11.86 -15.72 -15.55
N HIS A 107 12.55 -15.64 -16.69
CA HIS A 107 12.33 -16.53 -17.82
C HIS A 107 12.47 -18.00 -17.41
N ARG A 108 13.55 -18.35 -16.71
CA ARG A 108 13.77 -19.74 -16.26
C ARG A 108 12.67 -20.25 -15.35
N SER A 109 12.20 -19.42 -14.42
CA SER A 109 11.20 -19.83 -13.43
C SER A 109 9.78 -19.81 -13.97
N CYS A 110 9.51 -18.98 -14.99
CA CYS A 110 8.18 -18.76 -15.55
C CYS A 110 7.95 -19.38 -16.93
N LYS A 111 8.95 -20.00 -17.58
CA LYS A 111 8.81 -20.55 -18.94
C LYS A 111 7.57 -21.44 -19.09
N HIS A 112 7.42 -22.41 -18.18
CA HIS A 112 6.28 -23.33 -18.20
C HIS A 112 4.94 -22.61 -18.03
N ASP A 113 4.84 -21.70 -17.06
CA ASP A 113 3.61 -20.95 -16.79
C ASP A 113 3.27 -20.00 -17.96
N ALA A 114 4.28 -19.41 -18.60
CA ALA A 114 4.12 -18.54 -19.77
C ALA A 114 3.63 -19.33 -20.99
N ASP A 115 4.16 -20.52 -21.24
CA ASP A 115 3.70 -21.43 -22.29
C ASP A 115 2.24 -21.85 -22.04
N GLN A 116 1.92 -22.20 -20.79
CA GLN A 116 0.61 -22.74 -20.42
C GLN A 116 -0.50 -21.69 -20.40
N TYR A 117 -0.23 -20.50 -19.85
CA TYR A 117 -1.26 -19.51 -19.56
C TYR A 117 -1.21 -18.28 -20.47
N CYS A 118 -0.04 -17.94 -21.00
CA CYS A 118 0.19 -16.68 -21.71
C CYS A 118 0.44 -16.85 -23.22
N SER A 119 0.36 -18.08 -23.75
CA SER A 119 0.59 -18.36 -25.17
C SER A 119 1.94 -17.83 -25.67
N PHE A 120 2.98 -17.95 -24.84
CA PHE A 120 4.32 -17.48 -25.18
C PHE A 120 4.80 -18.11 -26.50
N GLN A 121 5.38 -17.28 -27.38
CA GLN A 121 5.98 -17.71 -28.65
C GLN A 121 7.46 -17.37 -28.64
N GLU A 122 8.32 -18.39 -28.80
CA GLU A 122 9.76 -18.19 -28.98
C GLU A 122 10.02 -17.32 -30.24
N GLY A 123 10.79 -16.24 -30.08
CA GLY A 123 11.21 -15.36 -31.18
C GLY A 123 10.44 -14.05 -31.39
N LYS A 124 9.53 -13.65 -30.49
CA LYS A 124 8.91 -12.31 -30.48
C LYS A 124 9.32 -11.49 -29.26
N MET A 125 9.45 -10.18 -29.44
CA MET A 125 9.52 -9.23 -28.32
C MET A 125 8.24 -9.34 -27.49
N ASP A 126 8.35 -9.62 -26.20
CA ASP A 126 7.18 -9.99 -25.41
C ASP A 126 7.07 -9.29 -24.05
N GLY A 127 6.80 -7.99 -24.12
CA GLY A 127 6.35 -7.22 -22.96
C GLY A 127 4.94 -7.62 -22.48
N GLU A 128 4.17 -8.33 -23.30
CA GLU A 128 2.79 -8.75 -23.02
C GLU A 128 2.74 -9.99 -22.12
N THR A 129 3.69 -10.92 -22.27
CA THR A 129 3.83 -12.10 -21.40
C THR A 129 4.05 -11.69 -19.95
N PHE A 130 4.88 -10.69 -19.66
CA PHE A 130 5.02 -10.21 -18.28
C PHE A 130 3.69 -9.68 -17.72
N ALA A 131 2.94 -8.91 -18.52
CA ALA A 131 1.64 -8.39 -18.10
C ALA A 131 0.62 -9.52 -17.86
N CYS A 132 0.65 -10.57 -18.69
CA CYS A 132 -0.16 -11.76 -18.50
C CYS A 132 0.23 -12.53 -17.22
N LEU A 133 1.52 -12.79 -17.00
CA LEU A 133 2.00 -13.43 -15.78
C LEU A 133 1.60 -12.63 -14.53
N ASN A 134 1.73 -11.30 -14.58
CA ASN A 134 1.27 -10.41 -13.51
C ASN A 134 -0.23 -10.60 -13.21
N LEU A 135 -1.08 -10.70 -14.24
CA LEU A 135 -2.51 -10.96 -14.07
C LEU A 135 -2.78 -12.30 -13.36
N HIS A 136 -1.97 -13.32 -13.65
CA HIS A 136 -2.08 -14.65 -13.04
C HIS A 136 -1.57 -14.74 -11.60
N LEU A 137 -0.82 -13.75 -11.08
CA LEU A 137 -0.45 -13.71 -9.65
C LEU A 137 -1.69 -13.75 -8.74
N HIS A 138 -2.78 -13.11 -9.15
CA HIS A 138 -4.01 -13.01 -8.35
C HIS A 138 -5.10 -14.01 -8.78
N ASN A 139 -4.80 -14.89 -9.74
CA ASN A 139 -5.77 -15.84 -10.26
C ASN A 139 -5.84 -17.10 -9.38
N LYS A 140 -6.88 -17.21 -8.55
CA LYS A 140 -7.07 -18.38 -7.67
C LYS A 140 -7.40 -19.68 -8.40
N LYS A 141 -7.89 -19.61 -9.65
CA LYS A 141 -8.24 -20.79 -10.44
C LYS A 141 -7.04 -21.37 -11.16
N GLN A 142 -6.14 -20.51 -11.64
CA GLN A 142 -4.94 -20.86 -12.38
C GLN A 142 -3.77 -20.03 -11.86
N PRO A 143 -3.30 -20.31 -10.63
CA PRO A 143 -2.19 -19.58 -10.04
C PRO A 143 -0.88 -20.00 -10.70
N LEU A 144 0.08 -19.07 -10.76
CA LEU A 144 1.44 -19.36 -11.17
C LEU A 144 2.13 -20.35 -10.22
N SER A 145 3.16 -21.03 -10.72
CA SER A 145 4.09 -21.79 -9.89
C SER A 145 4.75 -20.90 -8.84
N ILE A 146 5.21 -21.50 -7.73
CA ILE A 146 5.80 -20.76 -6.60
C ILE A 146 7.03 -19.96 -7.04
N ASP A 147 7.89 -20.60 -7.82
CA ASP A 147 9.12 -19.98 -8.31
C ASP A 147 8.82 -18.87 -9.30
N CYS A 148 7.88 -19.08 -10.24
CA CYS A 148 7.48 -18.02 -11.16
C CYS A 148 6.86 -16.83 -10.42
N ALA A 149 5.88 -17.05 -9.53
CA ALA A 149 5.26 -15.99 -8.75
C ALA A 149 6.30 -15.17 -7.97
N SER A 150 7.28 -15.84 -7.36
CA SER A 150 8.38 -15.16 -6.65
C SER A 150 9.21 -14.27 -7.59
N GLN A 151 9.50 -14.73 -8.81
CA GLN A 151 10.25 -13.93 -9.78
C GLN A 151 9.43 -12.79 -10.38
N VAL A 152 8.12 -12.96 -10.59
CA VAL A 152 7.24 -11.87 -11.02
C VAL A 152 7.18 -10.79 -9.94
N HIS A 153 7.02 -11.15 -8.67
CA HIS A 153 7.09 -10.19 -7.55
C HIS A 153 8.46 -9.50 -7.43
N ARG A 154 9.59 -10.21 -7.68
CA ARG A 154 10.92 -9.57 -7.76
C ARG A 154 10.94 -8.53 -8.89
N ALA A 155 10.55 -8.92 -10.09
CA ALA A 155 10.54 -8.03 -11.24
C ALA A 155 9.64 -6.80 -11.01
N LEU A 156 8.45 -6.98 -10.43
CA LEU A 156 7.57 -5.87 -10.06
C LEU A 156 8.25 -4.88 -9.09
N ARG A 157 8.90 -5.38 -8.03
CA ARG A 157 9.65 -4.55 -7.05
C ARG A 157 10.79 -3.78 -7.71
N GLN A 158 11.49 -4.43 -8.64
CA GLN A 158 12.56 -3.82 -9.40
C GLN A 158 12.05 -2.75 -10.37
N ARG A 159 10.90 -2.97 -11.02
CA ARG A 159 10.28 -2.01 -11.94
C ARG A 159 9.59 -0.83 -11.24
N ALA A 160 9.23 -0.98 -9.97
CA ALA A 160 8.62 0.07 -9.16
C ALA A 160 9.58 1.23 -8.79
N SER A 161 10.89 1.13 -9.07
CA SER A 161 11.84 2.21 -8.75
C SER A 161 11.78 3.42 -9.68
N SER A 162 11.31 3.24 -10.92
CA SER A 162 11.19 4.33 -11.89
C SER A 162 10.09 3.99 -12.88
N VAL A 163 9.36 5.01 -13.33
CA VAL A 163 8.32 4.86 -14.35
C VAL A 163 8.92 4.30 -15.64
N SER A 164 10.14 4.73 -15.98
CA SER A 164 10.91 4.23 -17.14
C SER A 164 11.16 2.72 -17.13
N LEU A 165 11.16 2.09 -15.95
CA LEU A 165 11.33 0.64 -15.81
C LEU A 165 10.01 -0.13 -15.88
N ASN A 166 8.88 0.56 -16.01
CA ASN A 166 7.57 -0.05 -16.18
C ASN A 166 6.99 0.30 -17.56
N PRO A 167 7.23 -0.54 -18.59
CA PRO A 167 6.85 -0.22 -19.98
C PRO A 167 5.37 0.13 -20.15
N SER A 168 4.49 -0.55 -19.40
CA SER A 168 3.03 -0.34 -19.50
C SER A 168 2.59 1.02 -18.95
N ILE A 169 3.33 1.58 -17.99
CA ILE A 169 3.05 2.89 -17.39
C ILE A 169 3.76 3.97 -18.18
N GLU A 170 5.06 3.80 -18.47
CA GLU A 170 5.84 4.78 -19.21
C GLU A 170 5.17 5.15 -20.53
N LYS A 171 4.72 4.15 -21.31
CA LYS A 171 4.04 4.39 -22.59
C LYS A 171 2.82 5.30 -22.45
N LYS A 172 2.06 5.16 -21.37
CA LYS A 172 0.82 5.92 -21.09
C LYS A 172 1.11 7.28 -20.45
N CYS A 173 2.22 7.40 -19.72
CA CYS A 173 2.57 8.58 -18.93
C CYS A 173 3.67 9.45 -19.55
N ARG A 174 4.24 9.08 -20.69
CA ARG A 174 5.39 9.79 -21.31
C ARG A 174 5.14 11.29 -21.49
N THR A 175 3.95 11.68 -21.96
CA THR A 175 3.57 13.09 -22.15
C THR A 175 3.47 13.83 -20.82
N ASP A 176 2.80 13.22 -19.84
CA ASP A 176 2.60 13.81 -18.52
C ASP A 176 3.92 13.91 -17.74
N LEU A 177 4.83 12.94 -17.88
CA LEU A 177 6.18 12.98 -17.33
C LEU A 177 6.96 14.19 -17.86
N GLY A 178 6.94 14.42 -19.17
CA GLY A 178 7.61 15.57 -19.77
C GLY A 178 6.99 16.91 -19.36
N ARG A 179 5.68 16.94 -19.09
CA ARG A 179 4.94 18.15 -18.71
C ARG A 179 5.10 18.50 -17.23
N TYR A 180 4.96 17.52 -16.34
CA TYR A 180 4.88 17.74 -14.90
C TYR A 180 6.15 17.32 -14.14
N CYS A 181 6.89 16.33 -14.66
CA CYS A 181 7.99 15.68 -13.94
C CYS A 181 9.34 15.61 -14.72
N PRO A 182 9.80 16.67 -15.41
CA PRO A 182 10.96 16.59 -16.31
C PRO A 182 12.32 16.34 -15.61
N SER A 183 12.41 16.54 -14.30
CA SER A 183 13.65 16.33 -13.51
C SER A 183 13.36 15.68 -12.16
N SER A 184 12.22 14.98 -12.03
CA SER A 184 11.90 14.30 -10.79
C SER A 184 12.71 13.01 -10.65
N VAL A 185 13.51 12.90 -9.57
CA VAL A 185 14.19 11.66 -9.20
C VAL A 185 13.19 10.57 -8.79
N LYS A 186 11.99 10.97 -8.32
CA LYS A 186 10.90 10.07 -7.91
C LYS A 186 9.70 10.28 -8.84
N GLU A 187 9.79 9.73 -10.05
CA GLU A 187 8.80 9.89 -11.11
C GLU A 187 7.38 9.48 -10.66
N PHE A 188 7.25 8.34 -9.96
CA PHE A 188 5.94 7.87 -9.46
C PHE A 188 5.30 8.84 -8.46
N SER A 189 6.07 9.31 -7.47
CA SER A 189 5.60 10.29 -6.47
C SER A 189 5.15 11.57 -7.15
N CYS A 190 5.93 12.08 -8.11
CA CYS A 190 5.58 13.30 -8.83
C CYS A 190 4.29 13.14 -9.66
N LEU A 191 4.10 11.99 -10.33
CA LEU A 191 2.85 11.73 -11.06
C LEU A 191 1.66 11.61 -10.11
N GLN A 192 1.84 11.01 -8.92
CA GLN A 192 0.81 10.96 -7.87
C GLN A 192 0.45 12.37 -7.37
N ASP A 193 1.44 13.24 -7.11
CA ASP A 193 1.20 14.63 -6.69
C ASP A 193 0.39 15.44 -7.73
N HIS A 194 0.53 15.09 -9.01
CA HIS A 194 -0.17 15.72 -10.13
C HIS A 194 -1.37 14.90 -10.66
N TYR A 195 -1.84 13.88 -9.94
CA TYR A 195 -2.81 12.87 -10.41
C TYR A 195 -4.08 13.46 -11.06
N THR A 196 -4.64 14.50 -10.46
CA THR A 196 -5.85 15.19 -10.95
C THR A 196 -5.65 15.90 -12.29
N SER A 197 -4.41 16.26 -12.59
CA SER A 197 -3.97 16.98 -13.79
C SER A 197 -3.46 16.06 -14.91
N LEU A 198 -3.30 14.76 -14.63
CA LEU A 198 -2.84 13.77 -15.61
C LEU A 198 -3.90 13.47 -16.68
N GLU A 199 -3.45 13.07 -17.87
CA GLU A 199 -4.33 12.55 -18.92
C GLU A 199 -5.02 11.24 -18.49
N SER A 200 -6.16 10.90 -19.12
CA SER A 200 -6.98 9.77 -18.68
C SER A 200 -6.24 8.42 -18.68
N GLU A 201 -5.39 8.18 -19.68
CA GLU A 201 -4.61 6.94 -19.79
C GLU A 201 -3.52 6.85 -18.73
N CYS A 202 -2.73 7.92 -18.52
CA CYS A 202 -1.71 7.95 -17.48
C CYS A 202 -2.34 7.87 -16.09
N ARG A 203 -3.41 8.62 -15.85
CA ARG A 203 -4.19 8.56 -14.61
C ARG A 203 -4.67 7.15 -14.32
N MET A 204 -5.18 6.43 -15.32
CA MET A 204 -5.60 5.04 -15.14
C MET A 204 -4.42 4.09 -14.89
N ALA A 205 -3.26 4.35 -15.51
CA ALA A 205 -2.04 3.56 -15.30
C ALA A 205 -1.47 3.72 -13.90
N ILE A 206 -1.29 4.97 -13.45
CA ILE A 206 -0.91 5.31 -12.06
C ILE A 206 -1.96 4.78 -11.10
N LYS A 207 -3.24 4.84 -11.50
CA LYS A 207 -4.29 4.23 -10.71
C LYS A 207 -4.08 2.72 -10.49
N ASN A 208 -3.83 1.97 -11.55
CA ASN A 208 -3.64 0.54 -11.40
C ASN A 208 -2.34 0.20 -10.69
N PHE A 209 -1.28 0.97 -10.93
CA PHE A 209 0.02 0.78 -10.29
C PHE A 209 -0.01 1.04 -8.80
N THR A 210 -0.53 2.19 -8.38
CA THR A 210 -0.69 2.48 -6.95
C THR A 210 -1.49 1.33 -6.36
N ARG A 211 -2.66 0.96 -6.91
CA ARG A 211 -3.43 -0.21 -6.43
C ARG A 211 -2.55 -1.46 -6.22
N GLU A 212 -1.78 -1.88 -7.22
CA GLU A 212 -0.86 -3.02 -7.13
C GLU A 212 0.16 -2.86 -5.99
N GLU A 213 0.71 -1.66 -5.77
CA GLU A 213 1.69 -1.36 -4.73
C GLU A 213 1.18 -1.62 -3.29
N SER A 214 -0.08 -1.31 -2.95
CA SER A 214 -0.61 -1.71 -1.62
C SER A 214 -1.31 -3.06 -1.56
N GLU A 215 -1.42 -3.80 -2.67
CA GLU A 215 -1.77 -5.23 -2.53
C GLU A 215 -0.56 -6.01 -1.98
N ASP A 216 0.67 -5.59 -2.33
CA ASP A 216 1.90 -6.21 -1.86
C ASP A 216 2.84 -5.19 -1.19
N VAL A 217 2.89 -5.21 0.15
CA VAL A 217 3.75 -4.29 0.93
C VAL A 217 5.23 -4.41 0.53
N ARG A 218 5.63 -5.54 -0.05
CA ARG A 218 7.00 -5.79 -0.51
C ARG A 218 7.38 -4.87 -1.69
N MET A 219 6.41 -4.29 -2.39
CA MET A 219 6.61 -3.32 -3.47
C MET A 219 7.09 -1.96 -2.99
N ASN A 220 6.69 -1.55 -1.79
CA ASN A 220 7.16 -0.30 -1.21
C ASN A 220 8.54 -0.48 -0.55
N LYS A 221 9.61 -0.21 -1.30
CA LYS A 221 11.00 -0.40 -0.84
C LYS A 221 11.33 0.40 0.42
N VAL A 222 10.79 1.61 0.55
CA VAL A 222 11.02 2.49 1.71
C VAL A 222 10.42 1.88 2.97
N LEU A 223 9.15 1.48 2.90
CA LEU A 223 8.45 0.82 3.99
C LEU A 223 9.10 -0.52 4.33
N MET A 224 9.49 -1.31 3.32
CA MET A 224 10.20 -2.58 3.54
C MET A 224 11.56 -2.41 4.19
N LYS A 225 12.33 -1.37 3.84
CA LYS A 225 13.62 -1.08 4.48
C LYS A 225 13.44 -0.83 5.98
N ALA A 226 12.41 -0.08 6.35
CA ALA A 226 12.09 0.20 7.75
C ALA A 226 11.46 -1.02 8.47
N CYS A 227 10.54 -1.73 7.81
CA CYS A 227 9.71 -2.76 8.43
C CYS A 227 10.22 -4.19 8.28
N SER A 228 11.26 -4.46 7.48
CA SER A 228 11.79 -5.83 7.29
C SER A 228 12.14 -6.55 8.60
N PRO A 229 12.79 -5.91 9.61
CA PRO A 229 13.05 -6.56 10.90
C PRO A 229 11.75 -6.95 11.62
N MET A 230 10.75 -6.07 11.57
CA MET A 230 9.46 -6.24 12.25
C MET A 230 8.61 -7.31 11.55
N LEU A 231 8.60 -7.35 10.22
CA LEU A 231 7.94 -8.39 9.44
C LEU A 231 8.50 -9.78 9.75
N LYS A 232 9.82 -9.91 9.86
CA LYS A 232 10.47 -11.18 10.25
C LYS A 232 10.16 -11.58 11.68
N ARG A 233 9.85 -10.63 12.56
CA ARG A 233 9.56 -10.89 13.97
C ARG A 233 8.10 -11.28 14.20
N TYR A 234 7.17 -10.49 13.68
CA TYR A 234 5.74 -10.65 13.98
C TYR A 234 4.95 -11.33 12.87
N CYS A 235 5.39 -11.20 11.62
CA CYS A 235 4.57 -11.51 10.44
C CYS A 235 5.20 -12.61 9.57
N GLN A 236 5.93 -13.55 10.18
CA GLN A 236 6.59 -14.63 9.45
C GLN A 236 5.61 -15.44 8.60
N ASP A 237 4.40 -15.67 9.10
CA ASP A 237 3.40 -16.44 8.37
C ASP A 237 2.83 -15.66 7.18
N SER A 238 2.72 -14.33 7.27
CA SER A 238 2.39 -13.48 6.13
C SER A 238 3.53 -13.46 5.09
N LEU A 239 4.79 -13.55 5.53
CA LEU A 239 5.95 -13.65 4.61
C LEU A 239 6.07 -15.02 3.93
N LYS A 240 5.54 -16.09 4.53
CA LYS A 240 5.52 -17.44 3.94
C LYS A 240 4.43 -17.59 2.87
N LYS A 241 3.45 -16.68 2.81
CA LYS A 241 2.39 -16.71 1.80
C LYS A 241 2.97 -16.40 0.41
N LYS A 242 2.50 -17.15 -0.58
CA LYS A 242 2.95 -17.09 -1.98
C LYS A 242 2.64 -15.73 -2.62
N VAL A 243 1.49 -15.18 -2.29
CA VAL A 243 0.99 -13.88 -2.75
C VAL A 243 0.55 -13.12 -1.51
N ASP A 244 1.09 -11.92 -1.33
CA ASP A 244 0.60 -11.01 -0.31
C ASP A 244 -0.66 -10.36 -0.86
N GLU A 245 -1.81 -10.60 -0.22
CA GLU A 245 -3.10 -9.93 -0.51
C GLU A 245 -3.33 -8.78 0.50
N GLY A 246 -2.26 -8.10 0.92
CA GLY A 246 -2.26 -7.12 2.01
C GLY A 246 -2.20 -7.72 3.41
N ASP A 247 -1.81 -8.99 3.55
CA ASP A 247 -1.75 -9.73 4.83
C ASP A 247 -0.52 -9.31 5.65
N ALA A 248 0.60 -9.01 4.99
CA ALA A 248 1.80 -8.55 5.68
C ALA A 248 1.61 -7.14 6.25
N LEU A 249 0.97 -6.24 5.49
CA LEU A 249 0.63 -4.91 5.96
C LEU A 249 -0.42 -4.95 7.08
N ASP A 250 -1.49 -5.74 6.95
CA ASP A 250 -2.50 -5.90 8.02
C ASP A 250 -1.86 -6.39 9.33
N CYS A 251 -0.93 -7.35 9.24
CA CYS A 251 -0.15 -7.79 10.39
C CYS A 251 0.70 -6.67 11.00
N LEU A 252 1.41 -5.89 10.18
CA LEU A 252 2.18 -4.74 10.65
C LEU A 252 1.32 -3.69 11.34
N ILE A 253 0.16 -3.36 10.76
CA ILE A 253 -0.80 -2.42 11.34
C ILE A 253 -1.27 -2.90 12.72
N ARG A 254 -1.60 -4.19 12.88
CA ARG A 254 -2.01 -4.76 14.18
C ARG A 254 -0.93 -4.67 15.26
N ARG A 255 0.33 -4.55 14.86
CA ARG A 255 1.52 -4.59 15.72
C ARG A 255 2.21 -3.24 15.85
N LYS A 256 1.75 -2.20 15.14
CA LYS A 256 2.48 -0.91 15.02
C LYS A 256 2.74 -0.21 16.35
N ASN A 257 1.93 -0.51 17.38
CA ASN A 257 2.02 0.07 18.71
C ASN A 257 2.58 -0.91 19.76
N ASP A 258 3.07 -2.09 19.35
CA ASP A 258 3.78 -2.99 20.25
C ASP A 258 5.09 -2.30 20.73
N ALA A 259 5.47 -2.49 22.00
CA ALA A 259 6.54 -1.73 22.65
C ALA A 259 7.92 -1.86 21.96
N ASP A 260 8.10 -2.95 21.24
CA ASP A 260 9.32 -3.34 20.53
C ASP A 260 9.23 -3.11 19.01
N MET A 261 8.19 -2.41 18.54
CA MET A 261 8.06 -1.93 17.17
C MET A 261 9.10 -0.85 16.86
N ASP A 262 9.75 -0.95 15.69
CA ASP A 262 10.69 0.07 15.22
C ASP A 262 9.96 1.40 14.92
N PRO A 263 10.41 2.56 15.46
CA PRO A 263 9.73 3.84 15.27
C PRO A 263 9.65 4.29 13.81
N LYS A 264 10.63 3.95 12.96
CA LYS A 264 10.60 4.30 11.53
C LYS A 264 9.58 3.42 10.80
N CYS A 265 9.49 2.15 11.18
CA CYS A 265 8.46 1.26 10.64
C CYS A 265 7.05 1.74 11.06
N ALA A 266 6.84 2.06 12.34
CA ALA A 266 5.56 2.57 12.84
C ALA A 266 5.13 3.86 12.10
N ALA A 267 6.05 4.83 11.96
CA ALA A 267 5.78 6.07 11.21
C ALA A 267 5.48 5.80 9.73
N GLY A 268 6.19 4.86 9.09
CA GLY A 268 5.91 4.45 7.72
C GLY A 268 4.53 3.81 7.55
N ILE A 269 4.11 2.97 8.50
CA ILE A 269 2.77 2.36 8.52
C ILE A 269 1.70 3.45 8.70
N GLU A 270 1.86 4.37 9.65
CA GLU A 270 0.91 5.47 9.88
C GLU A 270 0.76 6.35 8.63
N HIS A 271 1.88 6.73 8.01
CA HIS A 271 1.86 7.49 6.76
C HIS A 271 1.09 6.76 5.66
N PHE A 272 1.32 5.44 5.54
CA PHE A 272 0.61 4.61 4.58
C PHE A 272 -0.89 4.50 4.88
N GLN A 273 -1.28 4.39 6.15
CA GLN A 273 -2.69 4.41 6.56
C GLN A 273 -3.36 5.75 6.22
N ILE A 274 -2.65 6.88 6.35
CA ILE A 274 -3.17 8.21 5.97
C ILE A 274 -3.36 8.31 4.45
N ILE A 275 -2.40 7.86 3.65
CA ILE A 275 -2.53 7.84 2.17
C ILE A 275 -3.77 7.03 1.75
N GLN A 276 -4.09 5.95 2.45
CA GLN A 276 -5.29 5.14 2.17
C GLN A 276 -6.62 5.86 2.44
N LEU A 277 -6.61 7.02 3.10
CA LEU A 277 -7.81 7.78 3.48
C LEU A 277 -8.13 8.94 2.55
N ASP A 278 -7.21 9.34 1.66
CA ASP A 278 -7.39 10.55 0.85
C ASP A 278 -8.65 10.45 -0.07
N PRO A 279 -9.66 11.32 0.13
CA PRO A 279 -10.90 11.30 -0.64
C PRO A 279 -10.75 11.75 -2.11
N ALA A 280 -9.64 12.41 -2.48
CA ALA A 280 -9.32 12.76 -3.87
C ALA A 280 -8.85 11.54 -4.69
N GLU A 281 -8.29 10.53 -4.02
CA GLU A 281 -7.47 9.46 -4.58
C GLU A 281 -8.20 8.11 -4.52
N ARG A 282 -9.20 7.93 -5.39
CA ARG A 282 -9.97 6.66 -5.59
C ARG A 282 -9.07 5.50 -6.03
N LEU A 283 -8.28 4.94 -5.14
CA LEU A 283 -7.09 4.26 -5.63
C LEU A 283 -6.58 3.07 -4.81
N HIS A 284 -6.76 3.02 -3.49
CA HIS A 284 -6.44 1.79 -2.76
C HIS A 284 -7.63 0.94 -2.31
N PRO A 285 -7.66 -0.37 -2.65
CA PRO A 285 -8.56 -1.30 -2.02
C PRO A 285 -8.10 -1.58 -0.59
N PHE A 286 -9.01 -1.35 0.35
CA PHE A 286 -9.12 -2.03 1.63
C PHE A 286 -9.42 -3.52 1.38
N ILE A 287 -8.44 -4.25 0.82
CA ILE A 287 -8.59 -5.62 0.31
C ILE A 287 -9.21 -6.52 1.38
N GLN A 288 -8.78 -6.37 2.62
CA GLN A 288 -9.28 -7.18 3.73
C GLN A 288 -10.78 -6.96 3.98
N VAL A 289 -11.26 -5.71 3.97
CA VAL A 289 -12.71 -5.41 4.05
C VAL A 289 -13.43 -5.94 2.81
N LYS A 290 -12.90 -5.73 1.60
CA LYS A 290 -13.54 -6.26 0.37
C LYS A 290 -13.60 -7.79 0.35
N LYS A 291 -12.63 -8.46 0.95
CA LYS A 291 -12.53 -9.92 1.03
C LYS A 291 -13.44 -10.47 2.12
N ALA A 292 -13.37 -9.94 3.34
CA ALA A 292 -14.16 -10.39 4.48
C ALA A 292 -15.64 -10.03 4.37
N CYS A 293 -15.96 -8.86 3.81
CA CYS A 293 -17.33 -8.32 3.74
C CYS A 293 -17.99 -8.45 2.37
N LYS A 294 -17.38 -9.15 1.40
CA LYS A 294 -17.86 -9.21 0.01
C LYS A 294 -19.36 -9.56 -0.10
N GLU A 295 -19.77 -10.63 0.59
CA GLU A 295 -21.14 -11.11 0.53
C GLU A 295 -22.10 -10.23 1.34
N ASP A 296 -21.66 -9.74 2.49
CA ASP A 296 -22.46 -8.89 3.38
C ASP A 296 -22.77 -7.55 2.70
N VAL A 297 -21.78 -6.94 2.02
CA VAL A 297 -21.98 -5.71 1.23
C VAL A 297 -22.99 -5.92 0.11
N GLN A 298 -22.93 -7.06 -0.59
CA GLN A 298 -23.87 -7.37 -1.66
C GLN A 298 -25.30 -7.60 -1.17
N LYS A 299 -25.47 -8.13 0.05
CA LYS A 299 -26.77 -8.44 0.65
C LYS A 299 -27.41 -7.24 1.36
N LEU A 300 -26.60 -6.44 2.06
CA LEU A 300 -27.08 -5.43 3.01
C LEU A 300 -26.89 -3.98 2.52
N CYS A 301 -25.84 -3.71 1.74
CA CYS A 301 -25.50 -2.37 1.29
C CYS A 301 -25.95 -2.11 -0.16
N SER A 302 -25.90 -0.84 -0.58
CA SER A 302 -26.30 -0.45 -1.93
C SER A 302 -25.26 -0.89 -2.96
N LYS A 303 -25.68 -1.33 -4.16
CA LYS A 303 -24.76 -1.70 -5.25
C LYS A 303 -23.81 -0.58 -5.72
N LYS A 304 -24.06 0.66 -5.30
CA LYS A 304 -23.21 1.84 -5.61
C LYS A 304 -22.09 2.06 -4.57
N ASP A 305 -22.15 1.37 -3.42
CA ASP A 305 -21.17 1.49 -2.35
C ASP A 305 -19.86 0.84 -2.80
N THR A 306 -18.90 1.69 -3.17
CA THR A 306 -17.61 1.26 -3.72
C THR A 306 -16.43 1.82 -2.93
N LYS A 307 -16.68 2.79 -2.04
CA LYS A 307 -15.69 3.43 -1.19
C LYS A 307 -15.66 2.82 0.21
N LYS A 308 -14.51 2.96 0.89
CA LYS A 308 -14.25 2.38 2.22
C LYS A 308 -15.23 2.92 3.24
N ASP A 309 -15.25 4.24 3.36
CA ASP A 309 -16.10 5.05 4.24
C ASP A 309 -17.58 4.69 4.08
N THR A 310 -18.07 4.62 2.85
CA THR A 310 -19.48 4.28 2.58
C THR A 310 -19.83 2.86 3.00
N ILE A 311 -18.93 1.90 2.76
CA ILE A 311 -19.12 0.49 3.12
C ILE A 311 -19.07 0.32 4.64
N LEU A 312 -18.07 0.93 5.29
CA LEU A 312 -17.93 0.87 6.75
C LEU A 312 -19.12 1.54 7.45
N THR A 313 -19.55 2.72 6.99
CA THR A 313 -20.74 3.40 7.53
C THR A 313 -22.02 2.58 7.35
N CYS A 314 -22.18 1.91 6.21
CA CYS A 314 -23.31 1.02 5.98
C CYS A 314 -23.30 -0.17 6.96
N LEU A 315 -22.19 -0.91 6.99
CA LEU A 315 -22.06 -2.12 7.80
C LEU A 315 -22.09 -1.81 9.31
N SER A 316 -21.47 -0.70 9.74
CA SER A 316 -21.50 -0.25 11.13
C SER A 316 -22.92 0.05 11.57
N LYS A 317 -23.75 0.68 10.71
CA LYS A 317 -25.16 0.93 11.00
C LYS A 317 -25.95 -0.35 11.21
N PHE A 318 -25.74 -1.39 10.39
CA PHE A 318 -26.38 -2.69 10.59
C PHE A 318 -25.93 -3.35 11.89
N ILE A 319 -24.62 -3.43 12.13
CA ILE A 319 -24.05 -4.01 13.36
C ILE A 319 -24.61 -3.31 14.60
N ARG A 320 -24.64 -1.98 14.59
CA ARG A 320 -25.18 -1.15 15.67
C ARG A 320 -26.67 -1.39 15.88
N THR A 321 -27.46 -1.37 14.81
CA THR A 321 -28.93 -1.57 14.88
C THR A 321 -29.26 -2.96 15.42
N ASP A 322 -28.61 -4.01 14.92
CA ASP A 322 -28.82 -5.38 15.40
C ASP A 322 -28.42 -5.52 16.88
N THR A 323 -27.34 -4.85 17.30
CA THR A 323 -26.90 -4.84 18.71
C THR A 323 -27.93 -4.17 19.61
N LEU A 324 -28.38 -2.96 19.25
CA LEU A 324 -29.31 -2.17 20.06
C LEU A 324 -30.69 -2.84 20.18
N LEU A 325 -31.11 -3.58 19.16
CA LEU A 325 -32.38 -4.31 19.16
C LEU A 325 -32.27 -5.73 19.74
N GLY A 326 -31.07 -6.16 20.18
CA GLY A 326 -30.83 -7.50 20.70
C GLY A 326 -31.02 -8.61 19.66
N TYR A 327 -30.91 -8.29 18.37
CA TYR A 327 -31.11 -9.24 17.28
C TYR A 327 -29.86 -10.05 16.97
N ARG A 328 -30.07 -11.21 16.34
CA ARG A 328 -28.96 -11.97 15.74
C ARG A 328 -28.34 -11.11 14.65
N GLN A 329 -27.03 -10.94 14.74
CA GLN A 329 -26.25 -10.14 13.80
C GLN A 329 -26.37 -10.66 12.36
N ASN A 330 -26.83 -9.78 11.46
CA ASN A 330 -26.98 -10.08 10.02
C ASN A 330 -25.65 -10.07 9.28
N VAL A 331 -24.66 -9.31 9.76
CA VAL A 331 -23.31 -9.26 9.20
C VAL A 331 -22.51 -10.47 9.67
N SER A 332 -21.80 -11.15 8.77
CA SER A 332 -20.99 -12.33 9.11
C SER A 332 -19.90 -12.03 10.16
N GLU A 333 -19.53 -13.03 10.96
CA GLU A 333 -18.51 -12.86 12.01
C GLU A 333 -17.16 -12.37 11.46
N SER A 334 -16.74 -12.93 10.31
CA SER A 334 -15.51 -12.52 9.61
C SER A 334 -15.57 -11.04 9.20
N CYS A 335 -16.68 -10.59 8.62
CA CYS A 335 -16.84 -9.18 8.26
C CYS A 335 -16.93 -8.28 9.49
N ARG A 336 -17.67 -8.67 10.54
CA ARG A 336 -17.76 -7.89 11.79
C ARG A 336 -16.38 -7.71 12.43
N ALA A 337 -15.54 -8.74 12.42
CA ALA A 337 -14.18 -8.65 12.94
C ALA A 337 -13.34 -7.65 12.13
N GLN A 338 -13.48 -7.63 10.81
CA GLN A 338 -12.78 -6.66 9.96
C GLN A 338 -13.32 -5.23 10.14
N VAL A 339 -14.65 -5.03 10.20
CA VAL A 339 -15.24 -3.71 10.48
C VAL A 339 -14.72 -3.20 11.82
N LYS A 340 -14.78 -4.02 12.88
CA LYS A 340 -14.22 -3.67 14.20
C LYS A 340 -12.74 -3.26 14.11
N PHE A 341 -11.94 -3.97 13.34
CA PHE A 341 -10.54 -3.62 13.14
C PHE A 341 -10.39 -2.24 12.48
N GLU A 342 -11.15 -1.95 11.42
CA GLU A 342 -11.10 -0.64 10.75
C GLU A 342 -11.57 0.50 11.67
N MET A 343 -12.67 0.31 12.41
CA MET A 343 -13.19 1.33 13.34
C MET A 343 -12.19 1.61 14.48
N LEU A 344 -11.48 0.57 14.95
CA LEU A 344 -10.40 0.72 15.93
C LEU A 344 -9.21 1.50 15.39
N GLN A 345 -8.91 1.39 14.09
CA GLN A 345 -7.82 2.17 13.47
C GLN A 345 -8.23 3.63 13.28
N GLU A 346 -9.48 3.90 12.90
CA GLU A 346 -10.00 5.26 12.78
C GLU A 346 -10.01 6.00 14.13
N SER A 347 -10.38 5.32 15.23
CA SER A 347 -10.42 5.92 16.56
C SER A 347 -9.04 6.05 17.25
N GLU A 348 -7.99 5.48 16.66
CA GLU A 348 -6.63 5.59 17.16
C GLU A 348 -6.03 6.98 16.96
N SER A 349 -6.42 7.67 15.90
CA SER A 349 -5.80 8.93 15.51
C SER A 349 -6.80 9.78 14.78
N ILE A 350 -6.89 11.06 15.13
CA ILE A 350 -7.77 11.99 14.42
C ILE A 350 -7.31 12.20 12.98
N LYS A 351 -6.04 11.91 12.67
CA LYS A 351 -5.53 11.89 11.29
C LYS A 351 -6.09 10.71 10.47
N LEU A 352 -6.57 9.67 11.15
CA LEU A 352 -7.16 8.50 10.53
C LEU A 352 -8.69 8.61 10.36
N ASP A 353 -9.30 9.70 10.86
CA ASP A 353 -10.70 10.07 10.67
C ASP A 353 -10.76 11.38 9.85
N PRO A 354 -10.88 11.32 8.51
CA PRO A 354 -10.81 12.51 7.66
C PRO A 354 -11.94 13.50 7.96
N VAL A 355 -13.13 13.03 8.35
CA VAL A 355 -14.27 13.90 8.65
C VAL A 355 -14.00 14.71 9.93
N LEU A 356 -13.54 14.02 10.98
CA LEU A 356 -13.25 14.67 12.24
C LEU A 356 -11.98 15.53 12.17
N GLY A 357 -10.95 15.04 11.48
CA GLY A 357 -9.72 15.79 11.20
C GLY A 357 -9.99 17.11 10.49
N ASP A 358 -10.83 17.10 9.45
CA ASP A 358 -11.20 18.31 8.70
C ASP A 358 -12.01 19.29 9.55
N TYR A 359 -13.02 18.81 10.29
CA TYR A 359 -13.90 19.67 11.07
C TYR A 359 -13.25 20.21 12.35
N CYS A 360 -12.30 19.48 12.94
CA CYS A 360 -11.63 19.86 14.18
C CYS A 360 -10.24 20.45 14.00
N LYS A 361 -9.73 20.59 12.77
CA LYS A 361 -8.36 21.08 12.51
C LYS A 361 -8.00 22.35 13.28
N ALA A 362 -8.83 23.39 13.17
CA ALA A 362 -8.57 24.67 13.85
C ALA A 362 -8.64 24.56 15.38
N ASP A 363 -9.54 23.73 15.90
CA ASP A 363 -9.70 23.50 17.34
C ASP A 363 -8.52 22.69 17.91
N LEU A 364 -8.01 21.71 17.14
CA LEU A 364 -6.80 20.95 17.48
C LEU A 364 -5.58 21.87 17.58
N ASP A 365 -5.37 22.74 16.59
CA ASP A 365 -4.25 23.67 16.57
C ASP A 365 -4.33 24.65 17.76
N LYS A 366 -5.54 25.04 18.15
CA LYS A 366 -5.78 25.99 19.25
C LYS A 366 -5.64 25.36 20.64
N PHE A 367 -6.20 24.17 20.85
CA PHE A 367 -6.34 23.58 22.19
C PHE A 367 -5.42 22.37 22.44
N CYS A 368 -4.90 21.74 21.38
CA CYS A 368 -4.28 20.41 21.45
C CYS A 368 -2.90 20.29 20.78
N ALA A 369 -2.24 21.41 20.48
CA ALA A 369 -1.00 21.47 19.69
C ALA A 369 0.23 20.71 20.27
N LEU A 370 0.26 20.40 21.57
CA LEU A 370 1.43 19.80 22.24
C LEU A 370 1.49 18.26 22.21
N ARG A 371 0.67 17.59 21.39
CA ARG A 371 0.58 16.11 21.40
C ARG A 371 1.58 15.46 20.44
N THR A 372 2.41 14.56 20.98
CA THR A 372 3.52 13.90 20.27
C THR A 372 3.18 12.52 19.69
N LYS A 373 2.15 11.85 20.21
CA LYS A 373 1.57 10.60 19.69
C LYS A 373 0.06 10.65 19.79
N ASP A 374 -0.63 10.19 18.76
CA ASP A 374 -2.08 10.34 18.70
C ASP A 374 -2.79 9.32 19.58
N ASP A 375 -2.54 8.00 19.54
CA ASP A 375 -3.05 6.96 20.48
C ASP A 375 -4.47 7.17 21.08
N GLY A 376 -5.40 7.81 20.36
CA GLY A 376 -6.72 8.27 20.81
C GLY A 376 -6.72 9.54 21.68
N ALA A 377 -5.54 10.03 22.06
CA ALA A 377 -5.31 11.21 22.87
C ALA A 377 -5.93 12.48 22.25
N SER A 378 -5.85 12.71 20.94
CA SER A 378 -6.44 13.93 20.35
C SER A 378 -7.96 14.00 20.53
N LEU A 379 -8.65 12.85 20.47
CA LEU A 379 -10.08 12.77 20.79
C LEU A 379 -10.34 13.15 22.25
N GLU A 380 -9.58 12.56 23.18
CA GLU A 380 -9.68 12.89 24.61
C GLU A 380 -9.33 14.35 24.91
N CYS A 381 -8.50 14.98 24.07
CA CYS A 381 -8.24 16.42 24.13
C CYS A 381 -9.48 17.24 23.85
N LEU A 382 -10.07 17.03 22.68
CA LEU A 382 -11.17 17.84 22.18
C LEU A 382 -12.36 17.71 23.12
N ARG A 383 -12.56 16.52 23.69
CA ARG A 383 -13.52 16.26 24.76
C ARG A 383 -13.37 17.19 25.96
N LYS A 384 -12.16 17.45 26.43
CA LYS A 384 -11.91 18.37 27.56
C LYS A 384 -12.35 19.81 27.26
N TYR A 385 -12.39 20.20 25.99
CA TYR A 385 -12.74 21.54 25.55
C TYR A 385 -14.08 21.60 24.82
N SER A 386 -14.97 20.60 24.99
CA SER A 386 -16.23 20.44 24.26
C SER A 386 -17.03 21.74 24.12
N ASP A 387 -17.14 22.51 25.21
CA ASP A 387 -17.95 23.73 25.28
C ASP A 387 -17.33 24.92 24.53
N GLN A 388 -16.05 24.81 24.18
CA GLN A 388 -15.25 25.85 23.52
C GLN A 388 -14.89 25.49 22.07
N LEU A 389 -15.33 24.32 21.59
CA LEU A 389 -15.11 23.86 20.22
C LEU A 389 -15.98 24.63 19.24
N SER A 390 -15.53 24.70 17.99
CA SER A 390 -16.37 25.17 16.91
C SER A 390 -17.64 24.29 16.77
N PRO A 391 -18.79 24.84 16.32
CA PRO A 391 -20.02 24.06 16.17
C PRO A 391 -19.87 22.82 15.27
N LYS A 392 -19.01 22.91 14.24
CA LYS A 392 -18.72 21.79 13.33
C LYS A 392 -17.93 20.69 14.04
N CYS A 393 -16.85 21.05 14.74
CA CYS A 393 -16.06 20.09 15.49
C CYS A 393 -16.86 19.46 16.63
N TYR A 394 -17.59 20.26 17.41
CA TYR A 394 -18.45 19.77 18.49
C TYR A 394 -19.45 18.72 17.99
N LYS A 395 -20.20 19.02 16.91
CA LYS A 395 -21.18 18.08 16.35
C LYS A 395 -20.52 16.78 15.86
N ALA A 396 -19.35 16.88 15.23
CA ALA A 396 -18.62 15.72 14.75
C ALA A 396 -18.09 14.85 15.90
N LEU A 397 -17.48 15.49 16.91
CA LEU A 397 -16.99 14.84 18.13
C LEU A 397 -18.13 14.19 18.92
N PHE A 398 -19.28 14.85 19.02
CA PHE A 398 -20.47 14.31 19.69
C PHE A 398 -20.96 13.03 19.01
N ASN A 399 -21.12 13.06 17.67
CA ASN A 399 -21.52 11.88 16.91
C ASN A 399 -20.50 10.73 17.06
N LYS A 400 -19.20 11.05 17.01
CA LYS A 400 -18.14 10.05 17.18
C LYS A 400 -18.14 9.47 18.59
N THR A 401 -18.32 10.31 19.60
CA THR A 401 -18.40 9.86 21.00
C THR A 401 -19.55 8.88 21.16
N ARG A 402 -20.78 9.25 20.77
CA ARG A 402 -21.95 8.36 20.82
C ARG A 402 -21.73 7.01 20.11
N GLU A 403 -21.07 7.02 18.95
CA GLU A 403 -20.74 5.78 18.23
C GLU A 403 -19.83 4.86 19.07
N LEU A 404 -18.85 5.43 19.77
CA LEU A 404 -17.95 4.68 20.65
C LEU A 404 -18.61 4.24 21.96
N GLU A 405 -19.68 4.91 22.41
CA GLU A 405 -20.48 4.46 23.57
C GLU A 405 -21.35 3.25 23.21
N ASP A 406 -22.03 3.32 22.07
CA ASP A 406 -22.81 2.19 21.52
C ASP A 406 -21.91 0.97 21.28
N LYS A 407 -20.63 1.20 20.94
CA LYS A 407 -19.65 0.18 20.58
C LYS A 407 -18.26 0.44 21.21
N PRO A 408 -18.09 0.16 22.52
CA PRO A 408 -16.84 0.37 23.24
C PRO A 408 -15.66 -0.41 22.64
N GLU A 409 -15.95 -1.54 21.98
CA GLU A 409 -14.95 -2.35 21.32
C GLU A 409 -14.32 -1.69 20.08
N TRP A 410 -14.83 -0.53 19.65
CA TRP A 410 -14.27 0.31 18.57
C TRP A 410 -13.40 1.44 19.09
N ASP A 411 -13.37 1.68 20.40
CA ASP A 411 -12.60 2.77 21.01
C ASP A 411 -11.15 2.31 21.24
N TYR A 412 -10.21 2.84 20.45
CA TYR A 412 -8.80 2.46 20.53
C TYR A 412 -8.20 2.76 21.90
N PHE A 413 -8.44 3.97 22.42
CA PHE A 413 -7.94 4.38 23.73
C PHE A 413 -8.42 3.41 24.81
N LEU A 414 -9.71 3.05 24.79
CA LEU A 414 -10.25 2.07 25.72
C LEU A 414 -9.63 0.69 25.53
N MET A 415 -9.66 0.16 24.31
CA MET A 415 -9.30 -1.23 24.04
C MET A 415 -7.80 -1.51 24.06
N LYS A 416 -6.97 -0.48 23.88
CA LYS A 416 -5.50 -0.61 23.79
C LYS A 416 -4.78 0.12 24.91
N VAL A 417 -5.11 1.38 25.19
CA VAL A 417 -4.45 2.15 26.25
C VAL A 417 -4.94 1.70 27.62
N CYS A 418 -6.26 1.47 27.78
CA CYS A 418 -6.83 0.97 29.04
C CYS A 418 -6.79 -0.57 29.17
N GLN A 419 -6.14 -1.29 28.24
CA GLN A 419 -6.22 -2.75 28.17
C GLN A 419 -5.77 -3.46 29.46
N SER A 420 -4.69 -2.98 30.10
CA SER A 420 -4.19 -3.57 31.35
C SER A 420 -5.21 -3.43 32.47
N PHE A 421 -5.75 -2.22 32.65
CA PHE A 421 -6.77 -1.94 33.66
C PHE A 421 -8.02 -2.78 33.43
N ILE A 422 -8.53 -2.81 32.20
CA ILE A 422 -9.71 -3.60 31.84
C ILE A 422 -9.49 -5.08 32.18
N LYS A 423 -8.35 -5.66 31.81
CA LYS A 423 -8.08 -7.08 32.09
C LYS A 423 -7.99 -7.40 33.58
N THR A 424 -7.46 -6.48 34.39
CA THR A 424 -7.27 -6.69 35.83
C THR A 424 -8.57 -6.48 36.60
N THR A 425 -9.38 -5.50 36.21
CA THR A 425 -10.57 -5.06 36.97
C THR A 425 -11.87 -5.66 36.40
N CYS A 426 -12.03 -5.63 35.08
CA CYS A 426 -13.25 -6.08 34.39
C CYS A 426 -13.02 -7.46 33.75
N LYS A 427 -13.55 -8.53 34.36
CA LYS A 427 -13.55 -9.87 33.75
C LYS A 427 -14.16 -9.78 32.33
N SER A 428 -13.33 -10.02 31.33
CA SER A 428 -13.44 -9.61 29.93
C SER A 428 -14.71 -10.05 29.16
N SER A 429 -15.89 -9.47 29.43
CA SER A 429 -17.05 -9.54 28.52
C SER A 429 -17.36 -8.16 27.91
N PRO A 430 -17.42 -8.02 26.57
CA PRO A 430 -17.74 -6.75 25.90
C PRO A 430 -19.11 -6.18 26.26
N GLU A 431 -20.09 -7.05 26.54
CA GLU A 431 -21.48 -6.67 26.84
C GLU A 431 -21.63 -6.00 28.20
N THR A 432 -20.78 -6.35 29.17
CA THR A 432 -20.78 -5.78 30.53
C THR A 432 -19.60 -4.84 30.77
N LEU A 433 -18.85 -4.49 29.72
CA LEU A 433 -17.61 -3.72 29.85
C LEU A 433 -17.91 -2.29 30.31
N MET A 434 -18.94 -1.64 29.74
CA MET A 434 -19.32 -0.28 30.13
C MET A 434 -19.89 -0.24 31.54
N ASP A 435 -20.78 -1.18 31.89
CA ASP A 435 -21.33 -1.30 33.25
C ASP A 435 -20.22 -1.52 34.28
N CYS A 436 -19.24 -2.37 33.97
CA CYS A 436 -18.07 -2.57 34.83
C CYS A 436 -17.26 -1.28 34.97
N LEU A 437 -16.95 -0.63 33.86
CA LEU A 437 -16.14 0.60 33.87
C LEU A 437 -16.83 1.73 34.64
N GLN A 438 -18.15 1.90 34.46
CA GLN A 438 -18.97 2.87 35.21
C GLN A 438 -18.89 2.63 36.73
N ASN A 439 -18.93 1.37 37.16
CA ASN A 439 -18.81 1.01 38.58
C ASN A 439 -17.42 1.27 39.18
N HIS A 440 -16.39 1.49 38.35
CA HIS A 440 -15.00 1.72 38.77
C HIS A 440 -14.47 3.12 38.40
N VAL A 441 -15.33 4.06 37.95
CA VAL A 441 -14.94 5.43 37.55
C VAL A 441 -14.24 6.23 38.65
N HIS A 442 -14.51 5.88 39.91
CA HIS A 442 -13.97 6.57 41.09
C HIS A 442 -12.80 5.83 41.77
N ASP A 443 -12.33 4.70 41.23
CA ASP A 443 -11.18 4.00 41.80
C ASP A 443 -9.88 4.78 41.58
N GLU A 444 -9.03 4.88 42.61
CA GLU A 444 -7.72 5.57 42.56
C GLU A 444 -6.78 5.00 41.47
N LEU A 445 -7.02 3.77 41.01
CA LEU A 445 -6.30 3.12 39.92
C LEU A 445 -6.68 3.65 38.52
N MET A 446 -7.83 4.33 38.38
CA MET A 446 -8.13 5.17 37.22
C MET A 446 -7.44 6.52 37.40
N GLY A 447 -6.20 6.67 36.92
CA GLY A 447 -5.51 7.97 36.95
C GLY A 447 -6.27 9.12 36.26
N GLU A 448 -5.79 10.36 36.36
CA GLU A 448 -6.50 11.55 35.82
C GLU A 448 -6.88 11.49 34.32
N LYS A 449 -6.11 10.75 33.51
CA LYS A 449 -6.41 10.53 32.08
C LYS A 449 -7.66 9.68 31.84
N TYR A 450 -8.07 8.89 32.84
CA TYR A 450 -9.11 7.87 32.74
C TYR A 450 -10.49 8.42 33.19
N VAL A 451 -10.51 9.35 34.16
CA VAL A 451 -11.74 10.00 34.67
C VAL A 451 -12.37 10.97 33.68
N LEU A 452 -11.56 11.68 32.87
CA LEU A 452 -12.06 12.64 31.87
C LEU A 452 -12.91 12.00 30.77
N LYS A 453 -12.68 10.72 30.47
CA LYS A 453 -13.45 9.95 29.49
C LYS A 453 -14.89 9.79 29.94
N PHE A 454 -15.12 9.40 31.20
CA PHE A 454 -16.45 9.10 31.75
C PHE A 454 -17.29 10.34 32.07
N LYS A 455 -16.67 11.50 32.32
CA LYS A 455 -17.40 12.76 32.57
C LYS A 455 -18.28 13.23 31.40
N LEU A 456 -18.02 12.81 30.17
CA LEU A 456 -18.88 13.09 29.01
C LEU A 456 -19.95 12.01 28.78
N PHE A 457 -19.76 10.78 29.27
CA PHE A 457 -20.81 9.76 29.25
C PHE A 457 -21.97 10.16 30.17
N ASP A 458 -21.68 10.85 31.28
CA ASP A 458 -22.72 11.39 32.17
C ASP A 458 -23.57 12.50 31.51
N PHE A 459 -23.06 13.18 30.47
CA PHE A 459 -23.80 14.23 29.74
C PHE A 459 -24.79 13.69 28.70
N VAL A 460 -24.82 12.38 28.45
CA VAL A 460 -25.72 11.74 27.47
C VAL A 460 -26.99 11.18 28.14
N ILE A 461 -27.04 11.18 29.48
CA ILE A 461 -28.16 10.62 30.27
C ILE A 461 -29.24 11.67 30.64
N ASP A 462 -28.99 12.98 30.44
CA ASP A 462 -29.99 14.04 30.68
C ASP A 462 -30.64 14.60 29.39
#